data_AF-B2TQF4-F1
#
_entry.id   AF-B2TQF4-F1
#
_cell.length_a   1.000
_cell.length_b   1.000
_cell.length_c   1.000
_cell.angle_alpha   90.00
_cell.angle_beta   90.00
_cell.angle_gamma   90.00
#
_symmetry.space_group_name_H-M   'P 1'
#
loop_
_entity.id
_entity.type
_entity.pdbx_description
1 polymer ?
#
loop_
_entity_poly.entity_id
_entity_poly.type
_entity_poly.pdbx_seq_one_letter_code
_entity_poly.pdbx_strand_id
1 'polypeptide(L)'
;MNKRLKHIIAATLVVSAFTTITPAKYINLGAVNAYASSNSMSKDEFDDLVVCKGSSSKELQLYSSSSCKDSDEIDFKFGTKTYYVKISGSTNSVTIDAEVDSDYEAHVFKGNKDKAYDLGEEVKVGSGTTTLYVRIYEDGEFDEDDVEEDVARTYKICVKNGSSSDDEDSDSDKVYLKDLTLSDGDINFSKQKTSYDINVNESVNSIMIKAVPKNDDDYTVEIDGDTVDDGDKYKKEVDLKKGKNTIKINIEDNDDNKRTYTLNITRGVTSISGNQSTSNNTNNNKQDSNTVKPSTPTDSNKKCDQWVDANGRWQYNDSNGNALKSRWHSDKSSGKWYYLDENGYMKTGWLKDGESWYYLDDNGAMKTGWLLCGSDWYYLNSNGSMHTGWLQSGSNWYFINKNTGVMKNNGWIVDNGKYYYFSSSGMMLSNVTINGYILGKDGAWIGR
;
A
#
# COMPACT_ATOMS: atom_id res chain seq x y z
N MET A 1 -9.89 -56.67 44.72
CA MET A 1 -11.06 -56.21 43.94
C MET A 1 -10.54 -55.37 42.77
N ASN A 2 -10.92 -55.73 41.53
CA ASN A 2 -11.01 -54.94 40.29
C ASN A 2 -10.69 -53.42 40.37
N LYS A 3 -10.09 -52.70 39.41
CA LYS A 3 -9.79 -52.88 37.97
C LYS A 3 -8.92 -51.67 37.52
N ARG A 4 -7.98 -51.92 36.59
CA ARG A 4 -7.56 -51.14 35.37
C ARG A 4 -7.61 -49.59 35.44
N LEU A 5 -6.53 -48.85 35.14
CA LEU A 5 -6.04 -48.56 33.77
C LEU A 5 -4.60 -47.96 33.86
N LYS A 6 -3.54 -48.68 33.48
CA LYS A 6 -2.70 -48.49 32.27
C LYS A 6 -2.46 -47.02 31.82
N HIS A 7 -1.24 -46.48 32.05
CA HIS A 7 -0.12 -46.32 31.07
C HIS A 7 -0.25 -44.98 30.28
N ILE A 8 0.73 -44.06 30.13
CA ILE A 8 2.17 -44.19 29.90
C ILE A 8 2.92 -42.89 30.29
N ILE A 9 4.19 -43.09 30.65
CA ILE A 9 5.31 -42.17 30.93
C ILE A 9 5.88 -41.60 29.63
N ALA A 10 6.30 -40.33 29.60
CA ALA A 10 7.60 -39.90 29.03
C ALA A 10 7.71 -38.36 29.11
N ALA A 11 8.52 -37.82 30.01
CA ALA A 11 9.99 -37.68 29.89
C ALA A 11 10.38 -36.54 28.94
N THR A 12 10.51 -35.36 29.54
CA THR A 12 11.14 -34.17 28.98
C THR A 12 12.56 -34.50 28.51
N LEU A 13 12.85 -34.28 27.23
CA LEU A 13 14.21 -34.31 26.70
C LEU A 13 14.54 -32.93 26.14
N VAL A 14 15.26 -32.16 26.94
CA VAL A 14 15.99 -30.97 26.49
C VAL A 14 17.30 -31.48 25.87
N VAL A 15 17.50 -31.22 24.58
CA VAL A 15 18.81 -31.36 23.94
C VAL A 15 19.11 -30.07 23.19
N SER A 16 19.97 -29.28 23.79
CA SER A 16 20.74 -28.24 23.11
C SER A 16 21.90 -28.91 22.36
N ALA A 17 21.96 -28.77 21.04
CA ALA A 17 23.19 -28.97 20.27
C ALA A 17 23.15 -28.11 19.01
N PHE A 18 24.10 -27.17 18.92
CA PHE A 18 24.51 -26.54 17.66
C PHE A 18 25.21 -27.60 16.79
N THR A 19 24.79 -27.75 15.54
CA THR A 19 25.66 -28.29 14.48
C THR A 19 25.43 -27.50 13.20
N THR A 20 26.51 -27.00 12.64
CA THR A 20 26.64 -26.41 11.31
C THR A 20 26.12 -27.38 10.24
N ILE A 21 25.14 -26.97 9.45
CA ILE A 21 24.64 -27.77 8.32
C ILE A 21 25.21 -27.15 7.04
N THR A 22 26.20 -27.84 6.48
CA THR A 22 26.52 -27.78 5.05
C THR A 22 25.45 -28.57 4.30
N PRO A 23 24.80 -28.04 3.25
CA PRO A 23 23.92 -28.87 2.43
C PRO A 23 24.75 -29.76 1.51
N ALA A 24 24.50 -31.07 1.59
CA ALA A 24 25.04 -32.07 0.68
C ALA A 24 24.13 -32.22 -0.55
N LYS A 25 24.76 -32.22 -1.73
CA LYS A 25 24.24 -32.57 -3.05
C LYS A 25 23.67 -34.00 -3.11
N TYR A 26 22.64 -34.22 -3.94
CA TYR A 26 22.58 -35.16 -5.08
C TYR A 26 21.15 -35.64 -5.45
N ILE A 27 20.60 -35.08 -6.55
CA ILE A 27 20.20 -35.72 -7.85
C ILE A 27 19.41 -37.06 -7.83
N ASN A 28 18.19 -37.13 -8.41
CA ASN A 28 17.94 -37.50 -9.84
C ASN A 28 16.43 -37.62 -10.23
N LEU A 29 16.19 -37.32 -11.50
CA LEU A 29 14.98 -37.13 -12.32
C LEU A 29 14.11 -38.37 -12.61
N GLY A 30 12.88 -38.09 -13.07
CA GLY A 30 12.08 -38.97 -13.94
C GLY A 30 10.80 -38.29 -14.46
N ALA A 31 10.84 -37.79 -15.71
CA ALA A 31 9.77 -37.04 -16.37
C ALA A 31 8.53 -37.86 -16.77
N VAL A 32 7.33 -37.26 -16.73
CA VAL A 32 6.25 -37.51 -17.70
C VAL A 32 5.41 -36.23 -17.92
N ASN A 33 5.27 -35.84 -19.20
CA ASN A 33 4.56 -34.65 -19.69
C ASN A 33 3.02 -34.79 -19.71
N ALA A 34 2.29 -33.67 -19.48
CA ALA A 34 0.99 -33.37 -20.12
C ALA A 34 0.60 -31.87 -20.04
N TYR A 35 0.52 -31.25 -21.23
CA TYR A 35 0.09 -29.89 -21.64
C TYR A 35 -1.44 -29.67 -21.48
N ALA A 36 -2.05 -28.47 -21.47
CA ALA A 36 -1.63 -27.06 -21.51
C ALA A 36 -2.84 -26.14 -21.18
N SER A 37 -2.56 -24.95 -20.67
CA SER A 37 -3.20 -23.70 -21.11
C SER A 37 -2.13 -22.61 -21.06
N SER A 38 -1.86 -22.02 -22.21
CA SER A 38 -0.64 -21.31 -22.58
C SER A 38 -0.54 -19.89 -22.00
N ASN A 39 0.33 -19.74 -21.02
CA ASN A 39 1.52 -18.90 -21.11
C ASN A 39 2.57 -19.62 -20.25
N SER A 40 3.27 -20.59 -20.85
CA SER A 40 4.34 -21.29 -20.15
C SER A 40 5.43 -20.27 -19.86
N MET A 41 5.60 -19.90 -18.59
CA MET A 41 6.88 -19.34 -18.13
C MET A 41 7.96 -20.25 -18.69
N SER A 42 8.90 -19.67 -19.41
CA SER A 42 10.07 -20.42 -19.78
C SER A 42 10.82 -20.67 -18.47
N LYS A 43 11.25 -21.92 -18.22
CA LYS A 43 11.80 -22.33 -16.92
C LYS A 43 13.06 -21.55 -16.51
N ASP A 44 13.63 -20.81 -17.46
CA ASP A 44 14.75 -19.89 -17.32
C ASP A 44 14.36 -18.46 -16.90
N GLU A 45 13.15 -18.21 -16.36
CA GLU A 45 12.77 -16.91 -15.77
C GLU A 45 12.70 -17.00 -14.24
N PHE A 46 13.04 -15.90 -13.54
CA PHE A 46 12.77 -15.80 -12.10
C PHE A 46 11.27 -15.70 -11.82
N ASP A 47 10.85 -16.35 -10.74
CA ASP A 47 9.51 -16.19 -10.17
C ASP A 47 9.39 -14.83 -9.44
N ASP A 48 10.49 -14.38 -8.83
CA ASP A 48 10.64 -13.07 -8.19
C ASP A 48 12.11 -12.60 -8.21
N LEU A 49 12.32 -11.28 -8.18
CA LEU A 49 13.64 -10.64 -8.12
C LEU A 49 13.57 -9.42 -7.20
N VAL A 50 14.24 -9.52 -6.05
CA VAL A 50 14.28 -8.51 -5.01
C VAL A 50 15.69 -7.92 -4.93
N VAL A 51 15.79 -6.59 -4.81
CA VAL A 51 17.06 -5.89 -4.61
C VAL A 51 16.98 -5.15 -3.29
N CYS A 52 17.93 -5.38 -2.38
CA CYS A 52 17.95 -4.73 -1.07
C CYS A 52 19.14 -3.79 -0.91
N LYS A 53 18.99 -2.78 -0.03
CA LYS A 53 20.06 -1.83 0.31
C LYS A 53 21.03 -2.45 1.32
N GLY A 54 22.29 -2.61 0.94
CA GLY A 54 23.30 -3.33 1.74
C GLY A 54 22.79 -4.71 2.17
N SER A 55 23.27 -5.23 3.31
CA SER A 55 22.73 -6.47 3.91
C SER A 55 21.42 -6.29 4.72
N SER A 56 20.70 -5.17 4.53
CA SER A 56 19.41 -4.96 5.22
C SER A 56 18.29 -5.66 4.47
N SER A 57 17.19 -6.01 5.13
CA SER A 57 15.97 -6.49 4.48
C SER A 57 15.13 -5.35 3.86
N LYS A 58 15.74 -4.18 3.59
CA LYS A 58 15.05 -3.02 3.01
C LYS A 58 15.10 -3.12 1.49
N GLU A 59 13.98 -3.55 0.91
CA GLU A 59 13.78 -3.64 -0.53
C GLU A 59 13.87 -2.27 -1.20
N LEU A 60 14.51 -2.23 -2.36
CA LEU A 60 14.64 -1.06 -3.22
C LEU A 60 13.59 -1.13 -4.33
N GLN A 61 12.93 0.00 -4.58
CA GLN A 61 11.99 0.14 -5.68
C GLN A 61 12.68 -0.08 -7.03
N LEU A 62 12.09 -0.93 -7.89
CA LEU A 62 12.51 -1.12 -9.27
C LEU A 62 11.90 -0.05 -10.18
N TYR A 63 12.70 0.39 -11.15
CA TYR A 63 12.29 1.33 -12.19
C TYR A 63 12.56 0.76 -13.58
N SER A 64 11.69 1.11 -14.52
CA SER A 64 11.78 0.72 -15.94
C SER A 64 12.76 1.56 -16.76
N SER A 65 13.18 2.71 -16.23
CA SER A 65 14.08 3.64 -16.93
C SER A 65 15.20 4.14 -16.02
N SER A 66 16.30 4.56 -16.66
CA SER A 66 17.43 5.16 -15.96
C SER A 66 17.09 6.47 -15.28
N SER A 67 15.95 7.10 -15.58
CA SER A 67 15.54 8.34 -14.93
C SER A 67 15.21 8.13 -13.45
N CYS A 68 14.80 6.91 -13.06
CA CYS A 68 14.33 6.58 -11.72
C CYS A 68 13.26 7.56 -11.20
N LYS A 69 12.39 8.05 -12.09
CA LYS A 69 11.24 8.90 -11.75
C LYS A 69 10.10 8.03 -11.21
N ASP A 70 9.27 8.58 -10.31
CA ASP A 70 8.10 7.89 -9.75
C ASP A 70 7.16 7.35 -10.85
N SER A 71 7.10 8.01 -12.03
CA SER A 71 6.32 7.54 -13.19
C SER A 71 6.81 6.23 -13.79
N ASP A 72 8.06 5.86 -13.51
CA ASP A 72 8.76 4.74 -14.10
C ASP A 72 8.87 3.56 -13.12
N GLU A 73 8.29 3.69 -11.93
CA GLU A 73 8.19 2.63 -10.92
C GLU A 73 7.45 1.42 -11.49
N ILE A 74 8.05 0.25 -11.30
CA ILE A 74 7.49 -1.02 -11.71
C ILE A 74 7.75 -2.07 -10.65
N ASP A 75 6.85 -3.04 -10.54
CA ASP A 75 7.17 -4.32 -9.92
C ASP A 75 8.00 -5.17 -10.89
N PHE A 76 8.59 -6.26 -10.40
CA PHE A 76 9.20 -7.26 -11.27
C PHE A 76 8.17 -7.76 -12.29
N LYS A 77 8.54 -7.73 -13.57
CA LYS A 77 7.64 -8.04 -14.68
C LYS A 77 8.30 -9.00 -15.65
N PHE A 78 7.61 -10.09 -15.94
CA PHE A 78 7.96 -11.05 -16.97
C PHE A 78 8.32 -10.37 -18.29
N GLY A 79 9.41 -10.80 -18.93
CA GLY A 79 9.92 -10.21 -20.17
C GLY A 79 10.73 -8.91 -20.02
N THR A 80 10.77 -8.29 -18.85
CA THR A 80 11.65 -7.14 -18.57
C THR A 80 13.03 -7.64 -18.18
N LYS A 81 14.03 -7.34 -19.01
CA LYS A 81 15.43 -7.80 -18.81
C LYS A 81 16.34 -6.71 -18.26
N THR A 82 15.84 -5.50 -18.05
CA THR A 82 16.64 -4.39 -17.51
C THR A 82 15.83 -3.63 -16.48
N TYR A 83 16.41 -3.47 -15.30
CA TYR A 83 15.85 -2.75 -14.17
C TYR A 83 16.83 -1.67 -13.72
N TYR A 84 16.30 -0.62 -13.12
CA TYR A 84 17.08 0.45 -12.52
C TYR A 84 16.68 0.58 -11.06
N VAL A 85 17.65 0.80 -10.19
CA VAL A 85 17.44 1.05 -8.76
C VAL A 85 18.29 2.23 -8.33
N LYS A 86 17.79 3.01 -7.38
CA LYS A 86 18.51 4.16 -6.82
C LYS A 86 18.82 3.90 -5.36
N ILE A 87 20.08 4.10 -4.99
CA ILE A 87 20.53 4.07 -3.60
C ILE A 87 20.86 5.51 -3.20
N SER A 88 20.33 5.92 -2.05
CA SER A 88 20.60 7.22 -1.42
C SER A 88 21.21 6.99 -0.03
N GLY A 89 22.04 7.93 0.44
CA GLY A 89 22.69 7.89 1.76
C GLY A 89 24.10 7.29 1.74
N SER A 90 24.62 6.90 2.90
CA SER A 90 26.01 6.45 3.10
C SER A 90 26.30 5.00 2.68
N THR A 91 25.26 4.22 2.35
CA THR A 91 25.41 2.81 1.97
C THR A 91 25.94 2.70 0.54
N ASN A 92 26.99 1.89 0.37
CA ASN A 92 27.67 1.68 -0.90
C ASN A 92 27.59 0.20 -1.34
N SER A 93 26.46 -0.45 -1.08
CA SER A 93 26.25 -1.86 -1.36
C SER A 93 24.78 -2.22 -1.60
N VAL A 94 24.56 -3.36 -2.26
CA VAL A 94 23.26 -4.01 -2.42
C VAL A 94 23.38 -5.52 -2.19
N THR A 95 22.27 -6.17 -1.87
CA THR A 95 22.08 -7.61 -2.08
C THR A 95 21.01 -7.82 -3.15
N ILE A 96 21.09 -8.95 -3.84
CA ILE A 96 20.08 -9.37 -4.81
C ILE A 96 19.63 -10.76 -4.40
N ASP A 97 18.33 -10.92 -4.21
CA ASP A 97 17.67 -12.19 -3.95
C ASP A 97 16.73 -12.50 -5.11
N ALA A 98 16.68 -13.75 -5.54
CA ALA A 98 15.81 -14.19 -6.62
C ALA A 98 15.33 -15.62 -6.35
N GLU A 99 14.10 -15.92 -6.74
CA GLU A 99 13.57 -17.29 -6.70
C GLU A 99 13.79 -17.96 -8.06
N VAL A 100 14.52 -19.07 -8.05
CA VAL A 100 14.93 -19.83 -9.24
C VAL A 100 14.40 -21.24 -9.12
N ASP A 101 13.89 -21.79 -10.23
CA ASP A 101 13.50 -23.20 -10.30
C ASP A 101 14.69 -24.10 -9.94
N SER A 102 14.43 -25.23 -9.27
CA SER A 102 15.45 -26.19 -8.86
C SER A 102 16.28 -26.79 -10.00
N ASP A 103 15.79 -26.74 -11.24
CA ASP A 103 16.54 -27.16 -12.43
C ASP A 103 17.59 -26.10 -12.87
N TYR A 104 17.65 -24.96 -12.19
CA TYR A 104 18.49 -23.82 -12.53
C TYR A 104 19.20 -23.25 -11.30
N GLU A 105 20.31 -22.57 -11.55
CA GLU A 105 21.03 -21.78 -10.57
C GLU A 105 21.20 -20.34 -11.06
N ALA A 106 21.39 -19.40 -10.14
CA ALA A 106 21.61 -18.01 -10.50
C ALA A 106 22.75 -17.36 -9.73
N HIS A 107 23.50 -16.54 -10.47
CA HIS A 107 24.69 -15.86 -9.99
C HIS A 107 24.62 -14.38 -10.32
N VAL A 108 25.13 -13.56 -9.40
CA VAL A 108 25.17 -12.10 -9.54
C VAL A 108 26.58 -11.69 -9.94
N PHE A 109 26.70 -10.78 -10.89
CA PHE A 109 27.98 -10.31 -11.42
C PHE A 109 28.03 -8.79 -11.40
N LYS A 110 29.09 -8.23 -10.82
CA LYS A 110 29.30 -6.78 -10.79
C LYS A 110 30.00 -6.29 -12.05
N GLY A 111 29.32 -6.37 -13.19
CA GLY A 111 29.93 -6.20 -14.50
C GLY A 111 29.81 -7.48 -15.30
N ASN A 112 30.33 -7.48 -16.53
CA ASN A 112 29.95 -8.51 -17.49
C ASN A 112 30.78 -9.81 -17.37
N LYS A 113 32.00 -9.75 -16.83
CA LYS A 113 32.90 -10.91 -16.66
C LYS A 113 33.59 -10.89 -15.30
N ASP A 114 32.93 -10.30 -14.33
CA ASP A 114 33.46 -10.16 -12.97
C ASP A 114 33.27 -11.47 -12.21
N LYS A 115 33.89 -11.59 -11.03
CA LYS A 115 33.67 -12.71 -10.13
C LYS A 115 32.18 -12.84 -9.78
N ALA A 116 31.67 -14.07 -9.79
CA ALA A 116 30.32 -14.37 -9.31
C ALA A 116 30.16 -14.08 -7.82
N TYR A 117 28.99 -13.56 -7.47
CA TYR A 117 28.46 -13.39 -6.12
C TYR A 117 27.23 -14.30 -5.99
N ASP A 118 27.08 -14.94 -4.83
CA ASP A 118 25.89 -15.73 -4.53
C ASP A 118 24.67 -14.80 -4.36
N LEU A 119 23.45 -15.33 -4.59
CA LEU A 119 22.23 -14.62 -4.19
C LEU A 119 22.26 -14.32 -2.67
N GLY A 120 21.85 -13.10 -2.32
CA GLY A 120 21.93 -12.57 -0.95
C GLY A 120 23.32 -12.11 -0.53
N GLU A 121 24.37 -12.32 -1.33
CA GLU A 121 25.71 -11.79 -1.04
C GLU A 121 25.77 -10.27 -1.28
N GLU A 122 26.49 -9.57 -0.40
CA GLU A 122 26.60 -8.11 -0.47
C GLU A 122 27.58 -7.67 -1.57
N VAL A 123 27.07 -7.00 -2.60
CA VAL A 123 27.86 -6.45 -3.71
C VAL A 123 28.15 -4.96 -3.46
N LYS A 124 29.43 -4.60 -3.32
CA LYS A 124 29.86 -3.20 -3.17
C LYS A 124 29.65 -2.43 -4.49
N VAL A 125 28.98 -1.28 -4.44
CA VAL A 125 28.73 -0.38 -5.58
C VAL A 125 29.47 0.94 -5.41
N GLY A 126 30.08 1.42 -6.50
CA GLY A 126 30.81 2.71 -6.50
C GLY A 126 29.88 3.90 -6.70
N SER A 127 30.44 5.12 -6.67
CA SER A 127 29.71 6.32 -7.10
C SER A 127 29.40 6.27 -8.60
N GLY A 128 28.28 6.84 -9.03
CA GLY A 128 27.77 6.77 -10.39
C GLY A 128 26.82 5.59 -10.59
N THR A 129 26.81 5.00 -11.79
CA THR A 129 25.97 3.83 -12.09
C THR A 129 26.82 2.56 -12.09
N THR A 130 26.53 1.63 -11.20
CA THR A 130 27.08 0.26 -11.24
C THR A 130 26.08 -0.65 -11.94
N THR A 131 26.53 -1.43 -12.92
CA THR A 131 25.68 -2.44 -13.57
C THR A 131 25.95 -3.79 -12.92
N LEU A 132 24.88 -4.45 -12.48
CA LEU A 132 24.88 -5.82 -12.04
C LEU A 132 24.17 -6.69 -13.08
N TYR A 133 24.69 -7.89 -13.31
CA TYR A 133 24.04 -8.90 -14.14
C TYR A 133 23.62 -10.04 -13.24
N VAL A 134 22.37 -10.45 -13.33
CA VAL A 134 21.88 -11.68 -12.70
C VAL A 134 21.69 -12.68 -13.81
N ARG A 135 22.49 -13.74 -13.82
CA ARG A 135 22.44 -14.76 -14.87
C ARG A 135 21.89 -16.05 -14.30
N ILE A 136 21.10 -16.73 -15.11
CA ILE A 136 20.49 -18.02 -14.83
C ILE A 136 21.20 -19.04 -15.71
N TYR A 137 21.59 -20.16 -15.12
CA TYR A 137 22.20 -21.33 -15.76
C TYR A 137 21.36 -22.55 -15.42
N GLU A 138 21.38 -23.57 -16.27
CA GLU A 138 20.88 -24.88 -15.86
C GLU A 138 21.78 -25.41 -14.71
N ASP A 139 21.21 -26.13 -13.74
CA ASP A 139 21.93 -26.58 -12.55
C ASP A 139 23.20 -27.36 -12.92
N GLY A 140 24.37 -26.82 -12.53
CA GLY A 140 25.67 -27.43 -12.77
C GLY A 140 26.37 -26.99 -14.07
N GLU A 141 25.75 -26.14 -14.89
CA GLU A 141 26.35 -25.60 -16.11
C GLU A 141 27.12 -24.28 -15.86
N PHE A 142 27.14 -23.75 -14.63
CA PHE A 142 27.94 -22.56 -14.32
C PHE A 142 29.45 -22.85 -14.36
N ASP A 143 30.16 -22.19 -15.28
CA ASP A 143 31.63 -22.17 -15.37
C ASP A 143 32.19 -20.83 -14.85
N GLU A 144 33.06 -20.91 -13.83
CA GLU A 144 33.72 -19.72 -13.25
C GLU A 144 34.80 -19.12 -14.17
N ASP A 145 35.38 -19.91 -15.08
CA ASP A 145 36.39 -19.48 -16.04
C ASP A 145 35.76 -18.85 -17.31
N ASP A 146 34.51 -19.22 -17.65
CA ASP A 146 33.72 -18.61 -18.74
C ASP A 146 32.25 -18.35 -18.36
N VAL A 147 32.06 -17.34 -17.51
CA VAL A 147 30.75 -16.95 -16.95
C VAL A 147 29.68 -16.51 -17.97
N GLU A 148 29.98 -16.46 -19.27
CA GLU A 148 29.02 -16.17 -20.34
C GLU A 148 28.56 -17.41 -21.11
N GLU A 149 29.21 -18.55 -20.89
CA GLU A 149 28.82 -19.84 -21.47
C GLU A 149 27.55 -20.37 -20.79
N ASP A 150 26.71 -21.06 -21.56
CA ASP A 150 25.48 -21.75 -21.11
C ASP A 150 24.50 -20.92 -20.26
N VAL A 151 24.53 -19.59 -20.45
CA VAL A 151 23.58 -18.67 -19.84
C VAL A 151 22.19 -18.85 -20.46
N ALA A 152 21.27 -19.42 -19.68
CA ALA A 152 19.87 -19.54 -20.05
C ALA A 152 19.20 -18.15 -20.14
N ARG A 153 19.49 -17.27 -19.17
CA ARG A 153 18.94 -15.90 -19.15
C ARG A 153 19.83 -14.91 -18.42
N THR A 154 19.71 -13.64 -18.79
CA THR A 154 20.36 -12.52 -18.11
C THR A 154 19.38 -11.38 -17.82
N TYR A 155 19.39 -10.91 -16.58
CA TYR A 155 18.77 -9.67 -16.14
C TYR A 155 19.87 -8.64 -15.83
N LYS A 156 19.65 -7.39 -16.25
CA LYS A 156 20.56 -6.27 -16.01
C LYS A 156 19.95 -5.35 -14.96
N ILE A 157 20.63 -5.14 -13.84
CA ILE A 157 20.21 -4.20 -12.79
C ILE A 157 21.19 -3.04 -12.76
N CYS A 158 20.73 -1.84 -13.07
CA CYS A 158 21.53 -0.63 -13.06
C CYS A 158 21.34 0.10 -11.73
N VAL A 159 22.33 -0.02 -10.86
CA VAL A 159 22.35 0.59 -9.54
C VAL A 159 22.94 2.00 -9.64
N LYS A 160 22.09 3.02 -9.47
CA LYS A 160 22.51 4.42 -9.39
C LYS A 160 22.84 4.80 -7.95
N ASN A 161 24.10 5.13 -7.72
CA ASN A 161 24.65 5.54 -6.43
C ASN A 161 25.38 6.89 -6.60
N GLY A 162 24.66 7.99 -6.41
CA GLY A 162 25.20 9.34 -6.61
C GLY A 162 25.45 10.06 -5.29
N SER A 163 26.71 10.42 -5.03
CA SER A 163 27.02 11.61 -4.23
C SER A 163 26.82 12.82 -5.14
N SER A 164 25.84 13.67 -4.82
CA SER A 164 25.66 15.05 -5.30
C SER A 164 26.68 15.53 -6.35
N SER A 165 26.30 15.64 -7.64
CA SER A 165 26.65 16.78 -8.54
C SER A 165 26.52 16.53 -10.06
N ASP A 166 25.53 15.81 -10.61
CA ASP A 166 25.30 15.83 -12.09
C ASP A 166 23.83 15.58 -12.52
N ASP A 167 22.86 15.74 -11.61
CA ASP A 167 21.44 15.72 -11.98
C ASP A 167 20.91 17.17 -12.06
N GLU A 168 21.20 17.88 -13.15
CA GLU A 168 20.33 18.99 -13.56
C GLU A 168 19.05 18.40 -14.18
N ASP A 169 18.15 17.97 -13.30
CA ASP A 169 16.71 18.05 -13.52
C ASP A 169 16.14 18.48 -12.17
N SER A 170 15.83 19.78 -12.07
CA SER A 170 15.27 20.45 -10.91
C SER A 170 14.01 19.72 -10.38
N ASP A 171 13.89 19.65 -9.06
CA ASP A 171 12.69 19.27 -8.28
C ASP A 171 12.38 17.76 -8.12
N SER A 172 13.38 16.91 -7.84
CA SER A 172 13.12 15.71 -7.04
C SER A 172 13.11 16.09 -5.56
N ASP A 173 12.03 16.75 -5.17
CA ASP A 173 11.84 17.37 -3.88
C ASP A 173 11.66 16.22 -2.85
N LYS A 174 12.76 15.66 -2.32
CA LYS A 174 12.84 14.36 -1.59
C LYS A 174 11.91 14.21 -0.38
N VAL A 175 11.55 15.34 0.23
CA VAL A 175 10.83 15.39 1.52
C VAL A 175 9.54 16.17 1.32
N TYR A 176 8.43 15.45 1.09
CA TYR A 176 7.14 16.06 0.82
C TYR A 176 6.02 15.43 1.66
N LEU A 177 4.95 16.20 1.86
CA LEU A 177 3.68 15.67 2.39
C LEU A 177 2.96 14.89 1.29
N LYS A 178 2.54 13.65 1.58
CA LYS A 178 1.62 12.91 0.68
C LYS A 178 0.23 13.53 0.71
N ASP A 179 -0.15 14.10 1.86
CA ASP A 179 -1.45 14.71 2.07
C ASP A 179 -1.37 15.86 3.08
N LEU A 180 -2.15 16.91 2.85
CA LEU A 180 -2.30 18.06 3.74
C LEU A 180 -3.75 18.52 3.72
N THR A 181 -4.45 18.31 4.83
CA THR A 181 -5.87 18.62 4.96
C THR A 181 -6.15 19.46 6.20
N LEU A 182 -7.24 20.23 6.11
CA LEU A 182 -7.70 21.17 7.12
C LEU A 182 -9.16 20.87 7.48
N SER A 183 -9.55 21.07 8.73
CA SER A 183 -10.96 20.95 9.14
C SER A 183 -11.87 22.03 8.53
N ASP A 184 -11.30 23.21 8.24
CA ASP A 184 -12.00 24.37 7.72
C ASP A 184 -11.15 25.14 6.71
N GLY A 185 -11.82 25.71 5.70
CA GLY A 185 -11.16 26.46 4.63
C GLY A 185 -10.66 25.56 3.51
N ASP A 186 -10.71 26.09 2.29
CA ASP A 186 -10.34 25.33 1.10
C ASP A 186 -8.82 25.31 0.92
N ILE A 187 -8.26 24.11 0.85
CA ILE A 187 -6.87 23.89 0.48
C ILE A 187 -6.81 22.98 -0.75
N ASN A 188 -6.24 23.50 -1.84
CA ASN A 188 -5.92 22.70 -3.02
C ASN A 188 -4.46 22.27 -2.93
N PHE A 189 -4.21 21.20 -2.17
CA PHE A 189 -2.87 20.72 -1.89
C PHE A 189 -2.17 20.20 -3.15
N SER A 190 -0.89 20.54 -3.29
CA SER A 190 0.02 19.97 -4.28
C SER A 190 1.38 19.73 -3.64
N LYS A 191 1.98 18.58 -3.94
CA LYS A 191 3.29 18.17 -3.40
C LYS A 191 4.38 19.23 -3.61
N GLN A 192 4.33 19.92 -4.75
CA GLN A 192 5.32 20.93 -5.16
C GLN A 192 5.06 22.33 -4.57
N LYS A 193 3.92 22.53 -3.89
CA LYS A 193 3.53 23.84 -3.34
C LYS A 193 3.71 23.86 -1.83
N THR A 194 4.48 24.82 -1.34
CA THR A 194 4.88 24.95 0.07
C THR A 194 4.23 26.14 0.79
N SER A 195 3.40 26.93 0.13
CA SER A 195 2.70 28.07 0.75
C SER A 195 1.24 28.12 0.32
N TYR A 196 0.33 28.26 1.28
CA TYR A 196 -1.11 28.26 1.06
C TYR A 196 -1.76 29.42 1.78
N ASP A 197 -2.56 30.20 1.06
CA ASP A 197 -3.42 31.23 1.65
C ASP A 197 -4.83 30.65 1.79
N ILE A 198 -5.31 30.57 3.02
CA ILE A 198 -6.58 29.95 3.37
C ILE A 198 -7.45 30.98 4.08
N ASN A 199 -8.71 31.07 3.69
CA ASN A 199 -9.69 31.91 4.35
C ASN A 199 -10.65 31.02 5.15
N VAL A 200 -10.87 31.40 6.41
CA VAL A 200 -11.85 30.73 7.28
C VAL A 200 -12.81 31.77 7.87
N ASN A 201 -14.03 31.32 8.17
CA ASN A 201 -15.05 32.17 8.75
C ASN A 201 -14.58 32.73 10.11
N GLU A 202 -15.11 33.89 10.52
CA GLU A 202 -14.86 34.46 11.84
C GLU A 202 -15.18 33.49 12.98
N SER A 203 -16.16 32.59 12.79
CA SER A 203 -16.57 31.57 13.76
C SER A 203 -15.53 30.47 14.02
N VAL A 204 -14.55 30.27 13.13
CA VAL A 204 -13.54 29.20 13.24
C VAL A 204 -12.45 29.64 14.21
N ASN A 205 -12.55 29.20 15.48
CA ASN A 205 -11.63 29.60 16.56
C ASN A 205 -10.32 28.80 16.59
N SER A 206 -10.35 27.56 16.09
CA SER A 206 -9.23 26.64 15.98
C SER A 206 -9.39 25.85 14.68
N ILE A 207 -8.32 25.23 14.20
CA ILE A 207 -8.32 24.42 12.99
C ILE A 207 -7.53 23.15 13.21
N MET A 208 -8.07 22.01 12.79
CA MET A 208 -7.34 20.76 12.79
C MET A 208 -6.55 20.64 11.49
N ILE A 209 -5.23 20.50 11.61
CA ILE A 209 -4.30 20.32 10.50
C ILE A 209 -3.86 18.86 10.52
N LYS A 210 -3.99 18.17 9.38
CA LYS A 210 -3.41 16.85 9.16
C LYS A 210 -2.33 16.95 8.09
N ALA A 211 -1.10 16.60 8.43
CA ALA A 211 0.06 16.71 7.54
C ALA A 211 0.77 15.37 7.43
N VAL A 212 0.41 14.57 6.43
CA VAL A 212 0.92 13.19 6.29
C VAL A 212 2.18 13.19 5.42
N PRO A 213 3.32 12.68 5.91
CA PRO A 213 4.56 12.60 5.14
C PRO A 213 4.47 11.56 4.01
N LYS A 214 5.46 11.53 3.11
CA LYS A 214 5.53 10.54 2.01
C LYS A 214 5.57 9.10 2.55
N ASN A 215 6.41 8.86 3.55
CA ASN A 215 6.55 7.57 4.22
C ASN A 215 6.28 7.73 5.71
N ASP A 216 5.54 6.80 6.30
CA ASP A 216 5.03 6.95 7.66
C ASP A 216 6.09 6.52 8.72
N ASP A 217 7.13 5.75 8.35
CA ASP A 217 8.09 5.16 9.31
C ASP A 217 9.44 5.91 9.49
N ASP A 218 9.74 6.91 8.65
CA ASP A 218 11.09 7.50 8.53
C ASP A 218 11.10 9.05 8.59
N TYR A 219 10.03 9.70 9.05
CA TYR A 219 9.87 11.17 9.05
C TYR A 219 9.49 11.75 10.42
N THR A 220 10.10 12.87 10.77
CA THR A 220 9.62 13.76 11.83
C THR A 220 8.69 14.81 11.21
N VAL A 221 7.49 14.96 11.76
CA VAL A 221 6.52 15.99 11.35
C VAL A 221 6.25 16.90 12.54
N GLU A 222 6.40 18.21 12.36
CA GLU A 222 6.03 19.22 13.34
C GLU A 222 4.98 20.13 12.75
N ILE A 223 3.85 20.30 13.46
CA ILE A 223 2.83 21.28 13.12
C ILE A 223 2.88 22.36 14.18
N ASP A 224 3.08 23.62 13.77
CA ASP A 224 3.16 24.77 14.67
C ASP A 224 4.12 24.55 15.86
N GLY A 225 5.25 23.88 15.61
CA GLY A 225 6.29 23.59 16.60
C GLY A 225 6.06 22.37 17.50
N ASP A 226 4.91 21.69 17.42
CA ASP A 226 4.69 20.43 18.15
C ASP A 226 4.82 19.24 17.19
N THR A 227 5.55 18.21 17.63
CA THR A 227 5.72 16.96 16.89
C THR A 227 4.41 16.17 16.84
N VAL A 228 4.09 15.62 15.68
CA VAL A 228 2.96 14.72 15.45
C VAL A 228 3.44 13.47 14.72
N ASP A 229 2.85 12.33 15.04
CA ASP A 229 3.21 11.02 14.48
C ASP A 229 1.96 10.18 14.15
N ASP A 230 2.16 8.92 13.78
CA ASP A 230 1.06 8.00 13.47
C ASP A 230 0.09 7.77 14.65
N GLY A 231 0.55 7.90 15.90
CA GLY A 231 -0.29 7.81 17.09
C GLY A 231 -1.39 8.87 17.10
N ASP A 232 -1.03 10.10 16.72
CA ASP A 232 -1.96 11.22 16.54
C ASP A 232 -2.46 11.33 15.08
N LYS A 233 -2.11 10.37 14.23
CA LYS A 233 -2.41 10.32 12.79
C LYS A 233 -1.93 11.58 12.04
N TYR A 234 -0.80 12.13 12.48
CA TYR A 234 -0.18 13.37 12.02
C TYR A 234 -1.12 14.58 12.10
N LYS A 235 -1.98 14.63 13.15
CA LYS A 235 -2.94 15.70 13.36
C LYS A 235 -2.56 16.62 14.52
N LYS A 236 -2.79 17.91 14.34
CA LYS A 236 -2.73 18.90 15.41
C LYS A 236 -3.88 19.90 15.30
N GLU A 237 -4.52 20.21 16.41
CA GLU A 237 -5.43 21.36 16.52
C GLU A 237 -4.63 22.62 16.86
N VAL A 238 -4.84 23.70 16.10
CA VAL A 238 -4.16 24.98 16.28
C VAL A 238 -5.19 26.10 16.47
N ASP A 239 -5.06 26.85 17.56
CA ASP A 239 -5.90 28.00 17.85
C ASP A 239 -5.62 29.16 16.88
N LEU A 240 -6.69 29.78 16.38
CA LEU A 240 -6.64 30.89 15.45
C LEU A 240 -7.02 32.21 16.13
N LYS A 241 -6.15 33.22 15.99
CA LYS A 241 -6.48 34.61 16.33
C LYS A 241 -7.28 35.24 15.21
N LYS A 242 -8.14 36.22 15.52
CA LYS A 242 -8.83 37.02 14.49
C LYS A 242 -7.80 37.72 13.60
N GLY A 243 -8.01 37.70 12.29
CA GLY A 243 -7.05 38.21 11.31
C GLY A 243 -6.09 37.12 10.79
N LYS A 244 -4.87 37.52 10.42
CA LYS A 244 -3.88 36.64 9.79
C LYS A 244 -3.17 35.78 10.83
N ASN A 245 -3.13 34.47 10.60
CA ASN A 245 -2.35 33.47 11.33
C ASN A 245 -1.38 32.81 10.35
N THR A 246 -0.15 32.55 10.78
CA THR A 246 0.84 31.83 9.98
C THR A 246 1.28 30.61 10.73
N ILE A 247 0.98 29.44 10.18
CA ILE A 247 1.30 28.14 10.77
C ILE A 247 2.34 27.46 9.90
N LYS A 248 3.41 26.96 10.51
CA LYS A 248 4.46 26.21 9.81
C LYS A 248 4.31 24.72 10.07
N ILE A 249 4.51 23.95 9.03
CA ILE A 249 4.62 22.50 9.10
C ILE A 249 6.02 22.13 8.64
N ASN A 250 6.85 21.63 9.54
CA ASN A 250 8.19 21.17 9.21
C ASN A 250 8.15 19.65 9.05
N ILE A 251 8.77 19.16 8.00
CA ILE A 251 9.00 17.74 7.81
C ILE A 251 10.50 17.50 7.58
N GLU A 252 11.01 16.46 8.21
CA GLU A 252 12.42 16.06 8.15
C GLU A 252 12.50 14.54 8.01
N ASP A 253 13.29 14.05 7.05
CA ASP A 253 13.57 12.63 6.90
C ASP A 253 14.82 12.20 7.71
N ASN A 254 15.04 10.90 7.80
CA ASN A 254 16.20 10.31 8.48
C ASN A 254 17.57 10.67 7.85
N ASP A 255 17.59 11.31 6.68
CA ASP A 255 18.80 11.78 5.98
C ASP A 255 19.01 13.30 6.17
N ASP A 256 18.39 13.91 7.20
CA ASP A 256 18.38 15.35 7.53
C ASP A 256 17.86 16.27 6.40
N ASN A 257 17.15 15.72 5.40
CA ASN A 257 16.51 16.54 4.38
C ASN A 257 15.24 17.16 4.99
N LYS A 258 15.05 18.47 4.78
CA LYS A 258 13.94 19.22 5.40
C LYS A 258 13.06 19.88 4.36
N ARG A 259 11.76 19.98 4.65
CA ARG A 259 10.82 20.86 3.96
C ARG A 259 9.90 21.55 4.94
N THR A 260 9.57 22.81 4.67
CA THR A 260 8.57 23.56 5.42
C THR A 260 7.40 23.93 4.52
N TYR A 261 6.19 23.62 4.97
CA TYR A 261 4.94 24.15 4.41
C TYR A 261 4.42 25.29 5.29
N THR A 262 3.93 26.36 4.67
CA THR A 262 3.42 27.56 5.35
C THR A 262 1.94 27.74 5.04
N LEU A 263 1.11 27.75 6.09
CA LEU A 263 -0.31 28.05 6.00
C LEU A 263 -0.56 29.48 6.49
N ASN A 264 -0.98 30.36 5.59
CA ASN A 264 -1.44 31.71 5.91
C ASN A 264 -2.96 31.70 6.04
N ILE A 265 -3.45 31.50 7.26
CA ILE A 265 -4.88 31.39 7.55
C ILE A 265 -5.42 32.76 7.97
N THR A 266 -6.29 33.34 7.14
CA THR A 266 -7.00 34.58 7.48
C THR A 266 -8.37 34.25 8.05
N ARG A 267 -8.52 34.47 9.36
CA ARG A 267 -9.76 34.27 10.10
C ARG A 267 -10.57 35.56 10.12
N GLY A 268 -11.83 35.49 9.70
CA GLY A 268 -12.76 36.63 9.74
C GLY A 268 -13.03 37.28 8.38
N VAL A 269 -12.80 36.55 7.29
CA VAL A 269 -13.21 36.99 5.95
C VAL A 269 -14.67 36.57 5.72
N THR A 270 -15.59 37.53 5.68
CA THR A 270 -16.93 37.29 5.13
C THR A 270 -16.81 37.11 3.62
N SER A 271 -17.05 35.90 3.11
CA SER A 271 -17.07 35.63 1.68
C SER A 271 -18.16 36.47 0.99
N ILE A 272 -17.74 37.53 0.29
CA ILE A 272 -18.58 38.24 -0.67
C ILE A 272 -18.74 37.30 -1.86
N SER A 273 -19.95 36.76 -2.04
CA SER A 273 -20.36 36.07 -3.26
C SER A 273 -20.29 37.03 -4.45
N GLY A 274 -19.16 37.01 -5.16
CA GLY A 274 -19.01 37.66 -6.44
C GLY A 274 -19.81 36.91 -7.50
N ASN A 275 -20.98 37.44 -7.85
CA ASN A 275 -21.50 37.31 -9.20
C ASN A 275 -22.14 38.65 -9.61
N GLN A 276 -21.29 39.64 -9.91
CA GLN A 276 -21.69 40.80 -10.70
C GLN A 276 -21.64 40.40 -12.17
N SER A 277 -22.76 39.90 -12.67
CA SER A 277 -23.06 40.01 -14.10
C SER A 277 -23.73 41.37 -14.31
N THR A 278 -23.02 42.25 -15.01
CA THR A 278 -23.55 43.49 -15.56
C THR A 278 -24.61 43.16 -16.60
N SER A 279 -25.87 43.49 -16.32
CA SER A 279 -26.81 43.83 -17.38
C SER A 279 -27.77 44.91 -16.91
N ASN A 280 -27.88 45.93 -17.74
CA ASN A 280 -28.55 47.19 -17.49
C ASN A 280 -30.05 47.00 -17.28
N ASN A 281 -30.55 47.74 -16.30
CA ASN A 281 -31.95 47.87 -15.95
C ASN A 281 -32.61 48.94 -16.84
N THR A 282 -33.72 48.62 -17.52
CA THR A 282 -34.73 49.64 -17.89
C THR A 282 -36.14 49.06 -17.83
N ASN A 283 -36.83 49.36 -16.73
CA ASN A 283 -38.23 49.79 -16.57
C ASN A 283 -39.34 49.24 -17.51
N ASN A 284 -40.38 48.60 -16.95
CA ASN A 284 -41.68 49.24 -16.60
C ASN A 284 -42.87 48.26 -16.41
N ASN A 285 -43.57 48.46 -15.28
CA ASN A 285 -45.03 48.44 -15.04
C ASN A 285 -45.95 47.19 -15.14
N LYS A 286 -46.71 47.06 -14.03
CA LYS A 286 -48.16 46.80 -13.84
C LYS A 286 -48.69 45.37 -13.56
N GLN A 287 -49.39 45.30 -12.41
CA GLN A 287 -50.62 44.55 -12.02
C GLN A 287 -51.13 43.45 -12.96
N ASP A 288 -51.61 42.28 -12.51
CA ASP A 288 -52.71 42.13 -11.53
C ASP A 288 -52.93 40.65 -11.10
N SER A 289 -53.56 40.47 -9.92
CA SER A 289 -54.60 39.47 -9.57
C SER A 289 -54.33 37.95 -9.43
N ASN A 290 -54.37 37.51 -8.16
CA ASN A 290 -54.99 36.30 -7.58
C ASN A 290 -54.78 34.90 -8.18
N THR A 291 -54.12 34.03 -7.40
CA THR A 291 -54.65 32.70 -7.02
C THR A 291 -53.87 32.15 -5.81
N VAL A 292 -54.53 32.07 -4.65
CA VAL A 292 -53.99 31.47 -3.43
C VAL A 292 -54.16 29.95 -3.51
N LYS A 293 -53.04 29.22 -3.50
CA LYS A 293 -52.95 27.81 -3.09
C LYS A 293 -52.00 27.80 -1.89
N PRO A 294 -52.28 27.11 -0.77
CA PRO A 294 -51.44 27.18 0.41
C PRO A 294 -50.13 26.43 0.14
N SER A 295 -49.13 27.12 -0.38
CA SER A 295 -47.73 26.72 -0.27
C SER A 295 -47.30 27.01 1.15
N THR A 296 -47.19 25.94 1.94
CA THR A 296 -46.39 25.90 3.17
C THR A 296 -45.06 26.63 2.94
N PRO A 297 -44.57 27.41 3.92
CA PRO A 297 -43.33 28.15 3.79
C PRO A 297 -42.19 27.17 3.54
N THR A 298 -41.64 27.16 2.33
CA THR A 298 -40.40 26.47 2.02
C THR A 298 -39.28 27.26 2.70
N ASP A 299 -38.84 26.72 3.83
CA ASP A 299 -37.70 27.19 4.59
C ASP A 299 -36.45 27.14 3.68
N SER A 300 -36.06 28.29 3.14
CA SER A 300 -34.97 28.42 2.15
C SER A 300 -33.57 28.13 2.70
N ASN A 301 -33.49 27.63 3.94
CA ASN A 301 -32.27 27.21 4.62
C ASN A 301 -32.12 25.69 4.76
N LYS A 302 -33.03 24.88 4.18
CA LYS A 302 -32.96 23.42 4.30
C LYS A 302 -31.91 22.84 3.36
N LYS A 303 -30.86 22.24 3.94
CA LYS A 303 -29.79 21.53 3.21
C LYS A 303 -30.32 20.18 2.71
N CYS A 304 -30.77 20.12 1.47
CA CYS A 304 -31.28 18.90 0.82
C CYS A 304 -30.23 18.24 -0.09
N ASP A 305 -30.35 16.93 -0.30
CA ASP A 305 -29.55 16.11 -1.24
C ASP A 305 -28.03 16.32 -1.11
N GLN A 306 -27.55 16.49 0.12
CA GLN A 306 -26.16 16.84 0.39
C GLN A 306 -25.66 16.31 1.71
N TRP A 307 -24.34 16.18 1.80
CA TRP A 307 -23.63 15.96 3.04
C TRP A 307 -23.74 17.18 3.94
N VAL A 308 -24.04 16.95 5.21
CA VAL A 308 -24.14 17.97 6.25
C VAL A 308 -23.28 17.56 7.43
N ASP A 309 -22.39 18.45 7.86
CA ASP A 309 -21.70 18.28 9.13
C ASP A 309 -22.66 18.59 10.29
N ALA A 310 -22.80 17.63 11.19
CA ALA A 310 -23.59 17.75 12.40
C ALA A 310 -22.68 17.59 13.63
N ASN A 311 -21.91 18.65 13.91
CA ASN A 311 -20.93 18.72 15.02
C ASN A 311 -19.78 17.71 14.87
N GLY A 312 -19.11 17.72 13.71
CA GLY A 312 -17.99 16.82 13.43
C GLY A 312 -18.40 15.39 13.07
N ARG A 313 -19.69 15.14 12.84
CA ARG A 313 -20.24 13.86 12.37
C ARG A 313 -21.07 14.10 11.12
N TRP A 314 -20.67 13.47 10.02
CA TRP A 314 -21.32 13.64 8.73
C TRP A 314 -22.67 12.93 8.67
N GLN A 315 -23.67 13.59 8.08
CA GLN A 315 -24.97 13.02 7.71
C GLN A 315 -25.24 13.29 6.24
N TYR A 316 -26.04 12.45 5.58
CA TYR A 316 -26.56 12.78 4.25
C TYR A 316 -28.05 13.07 4.34
N ASN A 317 -28.46 14.25 3.88
CA ASN A 317 -29.86 14.65 3.86
C ASN A 317 -30.52 14.29 2.54
N ASP A 318 -31.74 13.78 2.60
CA ASP A 318 -32.59 13.51 1.43
C ASP A 318 -33.11 14.81 0.78
N SER A 319 -33.92 14.66 -0.27
CA SER A 319 -34.52 15.78 -1.01
C SER A 319 -35.49 16.62 -0.19
N ASN A 320 -35.97 16.07 0.93
CA ASN A 320 -36.79 16.78 1.89
C ASN A 320 -35.95 17.38 3.02
N GLY A 321 -34.62 17.25 3.00
CA GLY A 321 -33.70 17.76 4.00
C GLY A 321 -33.67 16.95 5.29
N ASN A 322 -34.09 15.68 5.26
CA ASN A 322 -34.05 14.78 6.40
C ASN A 322 -32.84 13.84 6.29
N ALA A 323 -32.12 13.63 7.40
CA ALA A 323 -30.99 12.71 7.42
C ALA A 323 -31.42 11.27 7.10
N LEU A 324 -30.68 10.63 6.18
CA LEU A 324 -30.78 9.18 5.93
C LEU A 324 -30.30 8.41 7.16
N LYS A 325 -30.95 7.30 7.49
CA LYS A 325 -30.66 6.47 8.68
C LYS A 325 -30.70 4.98 8.36
N SER A 326 -29.86 4.22 9.04
CA SER A 326 -29.73 2.75 8.96
C SER A 326 -29.70 2.21 7.53
N ARG A 327 -28.90 2.83 6.65
CA ARG A 327 -28.89 2.45 5.24
C ARG A 327 -27.61 2.83 4.52
N TRP A 328 -27.37 2.09 3.45
CA TRP A 328 -26.42 2.45 2.40
C TRP A 328 -26.90 3.67 1.61
N HIS A 329 -25.95 4.54 1.27
CA HIS A 329 -26.09 5.67 0.36
C HIS A 329 -25.01 5.59 -0.71
N SER A 330 -25.41 5.72 -1.97
CA SER A 330 -24.49 5.86 -3.10
C SER A 330 -24.46 7.32 -3.51
N ASP A 331 -23.28 7.92 -3.42
CA ASP A 331 -23.04 9.25 -3.95
C ASP A 331 -22.74 9.14 -5.44
N LYS A 332 -23.70 9.56 -6.26
CA LYS A 332 -23.60 9.47 -7.72
C LYS A 332 -22.48 10.32 -8.32
N SER A 333 -22.05 11.37 -7.63
CA SER A 333 -21.00 12.26 -8.13
C SER A 333 -19.61 11.62 -8.03
N SER A 334 -19.36 10.87 -6.96
CA SER A 334 -18.10 10.18 -6.70
C SER A 334 -18.12 8.68 -7.05
N GLY A 335 -19.31 8.10 -7.22
CA GLY A 335 -19.51 6.66 -7.41
C GLY A 335 -19.27 5.83 -6.13
N LYS A 336 -19.08 6.49 -4.98
CA LYS A 336 -18.72 5.85 -3.71
C LYS A 336 -19.96 5.46 -2.91
N TRP A 337 -19.79 4.45 -2.07
CA TRP A 337 -20.82 3.96 -1.15
C TRP A 337 -20.48 4.31 0.28
N TYR A 338 -21.49 4.70 1.06
CA TYR A 338 -21.38 5.10 2.45
C TYR A 338 -22.51 4.44 3.25
N TYR A 339 -22.34 4.28 4.56
CA TYR A 339 -23.39 3.80 5.44
C TYR A 339 -23.72 4.83 6.51
N LEU A 340 -25.01 5.13 6.67
CA LEU A 340 -25.52 6.03 7.70
C LEU A 340 -26.12 5.18 8.82
N ASP A 341 -25.66 5.40 10.05
CA ASP A 341 -26.11 4.67 11.24
C ASP A 341 -27.56 5.01 11.62
N GLU A 342 -28.04 4.42 12.72
CA GLU A 342 -29.41 4.64 13.23
C GLU A 342 -29.72 6.10 13.60
N ASN A 343 -28.68 6.89 13.90
CA ASN A 343 -28.78 8.31 14.19
C ASN A 343 -28.57 9.17 12.94
N GLY A 344 -28.20 8.54 11.82
CA GLY A 344 -27.95 9.15 10.52
C GLY A 344 -26.52 9.60 10.32
N TYR A 345 -25.62 9.23 11.23
CA TYR A 345 -24.20 9.57 11.11
C TYR A 345 -23.48 8.57 10.23
N MET A 346 -22.60 9.08 9.37
CA MET A 346 -21.73 8.29 8.52
C MET A 346 -20.83 7.39 9.36
N LYS A 347 -20.78 6.12 9.00
CA LYS A 347 -19.88 5.13 9.58
C LYS A 347 -18.52 5.16 8.90
N THR A 348 -17.49 4.83 9.68
CA THR A 348 -16.13 4.52 9.22
C THR A 348 -15.69 3.20 9.87
N GLY A 349 -14.63 2.59 9.34
CA GLY A 349 -14.10 1.31 9.79
C GLY A 349 -14.99 0.11 9.46
N TRP A 350 -14.83 -0.95 10.25
CA TRP A 350 -15.59 -2.19 10.08
C TRP A 350 -17.08 -1.99 10.38
N LEU A 351 -17.91 -2.46 9.46
CA LEU A 351 -19.36 -2.44 9.55
C LEU A 351 -19.89 -3.86 9.33
N LYS A 352 -20.67 -4.36 10.29
CA LYS A 352 -21.48 -5.56 10.08
C LYS A 352 -22.88 -5.15 9.67
N ASP A 353 -23.31 -5.56 8.49
CA ASP A 353 -24.66 -5.33 7.97
C ASP A 353 -25.26 -6.67 7.54
N GLY A 354 -26.26 -7.14 8.30
CA GLY A 354 -26.77 -8.50 8.22
C GLY A 354 -25.69 -9.54 8.59
N GLU A 355 -25.46 -10.51 7.71
CA GLU A 355 -24.43 -11.55 7.89
C GLU A 355 -23.06 -11.14 7.34
N SER A 356 -23.00 -10.05 6.58
CA SER A 356 -21.79 -9.60 5.88
C SER A 356 -21.04 -8.54 6.66
N TRP A 357 -19.71 -8.58 6.55
CA TRP A 357 -18.83 -7.50 6.99
C TRP A 357 -18.41 -6.63 5.81
N TYR A 358 -18.23 -5.34 6.07
CA TYR A 358 -17.78 -4.33 5.12
C TYR A 358 -16.74 -3.46 5.82
N TYR A 359 -15.92 -2.76 5.03
CA TYR A 359 -15.00 -1.77 5.55
C TYR A 359 -15.25 -0.43 4.88
N LEU A 360 -15.46 0.61 5.69
CA LEU A 360 -15.56 1.99 5.24
C LEU A 360 -14.25 2.70 5.61
N ASP A 361 -13.64 3.41 4.67
CA ASP A 361 -12.42 4.16 4.95
C ASP A 361 -12.67 5.33 5.91
N ASP A 362 -11.63 6.08 6.24
CA ASP A 362 -11.72 7.22 7.17
C ASP A 362 -12.63 8.34 6.64
N ASN A 363 -12.89 8.39 5.34
CA ASN A 363 -13.85 9.29 4.72
C ASN A 363 -15.25 8.65 4.58
N GLY A 364 -15.45 7.46 5.14
CA GLY A 364 -16.69 6.68 5.11
C GLY A 364 -16.95 5.93 3.81
N ALA A 365 -16.04 5.99 2.84
CA ALA A 365 -16.23 5.34 1.55
C ALA A 365 -15.93 3.84 1.66
N MET A 366 -16.85 3.02 1.15
CA MET A 366 -16.73 1.57 1.16
C MET A 366 -15.53 1.10 0.33
N LYS A 367 -14.71 0.24 0.91
CA LYS A 367 -13.57 -0.40 0.25
C LYS A 367 -13.98 -1.71 -0.43
N THR A 368 -13.22 -2.08 -1.45
CA THR A 368 -13.27 -3.34 -2.18
C THR A 368 -11.83 -3.80 -2.45
N GLY A 369 -11.65 -5.08 -2.81
CA GLY A 369 -10.34 -5.68 -3.06
C GLY A 369 -9.55 -5.99 -1.79
N TRP A 370 -8.23 -6.11 -1.94
CA TRP A 370 -7.32 -6.32 -0.83
C TRP A 370 -7.31 -5.13 0.14
N LEU A 371 -7.40 -5.44 1.43
CA LEU A 371 -7.39 -4.46 2.51
C LEU A 371 -6.36 -4.89 3.56
N LEU A 372 -5.35 -4.04 3.79
CA LEU A 372 -4.50 -4.13 4.97
C LEU A 372 -5.13 -3.30 6.08
N CYS A 373 -5.46 -3.93 7.21
CA CYS A 373 -6.02 -3.27 8.38
C CYS A 373 -5.22 -3.70 9.61
N GLY A 374 -4.45 -2.77 10.17
CA GLY A 374 -3.41 -3.12 11.14
C GLY A 374 -2.31 -3.96 10.48
N SER A 375 -1.97 -5.10 11.07
CA SER A 375 -1.03 -6.08 10.51
C SER A 375 -1.69 -7.15 9.64
N ASP A 376 -3.02 -7.14 9.52
CA ASP A 376 -3.79 -8.24 8.94
C ASP A 376 -4.33 -7.88 7.56
N TRP A 377 -4.22 -8.83 6.64
CA TRP A 377 -4.80 -8.74 5.30
C TRP A 377 -6.21 -9.34 5.26
N TYR A 378 -7.11 -8.64 4.58
CA TYR A 378 -8.49 -9.04 4.31
C TYR A 378 -8.76 -8.89 2.80
N TYR A 379 -9.81 -9.55 2.32
CA TYR A 379 -10.30 -9.33 0.97
C TYR A 379 -11.78 -8.95 0.99
N LEU A 380 -12.12 -7.87 0.30
CA LEU A 380 -13.48 -7.38 0.14
C LEU A 380 -13.93 -7.62 -1.31
N ASN A 381 -15.06 -8.27 -1.50
CA ASN A 381 -15.64 -8.52 -2.81
C ASN A 381 -15.97 -7.20 -3.53
N SER A 382 -16.30 -7.28 -4.82
CA SER A 382 -16.71 -6.12 -5.62
C SER A 382 -17.94 -5.40 -5.07
N ASN A 383 -18.81 -6.10 -4.33
CA ASN A 383 -19.95 -5.53 -3.62
C ASN A 383 -19.61 -5.02 -2.20
N GLY A 384 -18.33 -5.03 -1.82
CA GLY A 384 -17.81 -4.60 -0.52
C GLY A 384 -17.86 -5.63 0.60
N SER A 385 -18.56 -6.75 0.42
CA SER A 385 -18.65 -7.79 1.45
C SER A 385 -17.31 -8.49 1.66
N MET A 386 -16.92 -8.72 2.91
CA MET A 386 -15.70 -9.43 3.26
C MET A 386 -15.76 -10.88 2.79
N HIS A 387 -14.79 -11.28 1.98
CA HIS A 387 -14.62 -12.64 1.50
C HIS A 387 -14.10 -13.54 2.64
N THR A 388 -14.49 -14.81 2.64
CA THR A 388 -13.98 -15.85 3.54
C THR A 388 -13.74 -17.14 2.78
N GLY A 389 -12.80 -17.96 3.25
CA GLY A 389 -12.39 -19.21 2.60
C GLY A 389 -11.40 -19.01 1.45
N TRP A 390 -11.39 -19.96 0.53
CA TRP A 390 -10.50 -20.00 -0.63
C TRP A 390 -10.78 -18.84 -1.59
N LEU A 391 -9.74 -18.08 -1.91
CA LEU A 391 -9.78 -16.95 -2.82
C LEU A 391 -8.74 -17.16 -3.92
N GLN A 392 -9.17 -17.09 -5.18
CA GLN A 392 -8.24 -17.01 -6.31
C GLN A 392 -8.09 -15.55 -6.72
N SER A 393 -6.86 -15.03 -6.66
CA SER A 393 -6.52 -13.68 -7.10
C SER A 393 -5.36 -13.76 -8.07
N GLY A 394 -5.63 -13.54 -9.36
CA GLY A 394 -4.69 -13.83 -10.43
C GLY A 394 -4.48 -15.34 -10.61
N SER A 395 -3.22 -15.76 -10.75
CA SER A 395 -2.83 -17.18 -10.78
C SER A 395 -2.76 -17.84 -9.40
N ASN A 396 -2.82 -17.04 -8.33
CA ASN A 396 -2.48 -17.49 -6.98
C ASN A 396 -3.73 -17.76 -6.15
N TRP A 397 -3.62 -18.77 -5.28
CA TRP A 397 -4.65 -19.11 -4.30
C TRP A 397 -4.28 -18.58 -2.93
N TYR A 398 -5.27 -18.04 -2.23
CA TYR A 398 -5.16 -17.52 -0.87
C TYR A 398 -6.23 -18.19 -0.02
N PHE A 399 -6.00 -18.23 1.30
CA PHE A 399 -7.03 -18.68 2.22
C PHE A 399 -7.36 -17.57 3.20
N ILE A 400 -8.56 -17.03 3.08
CA ILE A 400 -9.10 -16.05 4.01
C ILE A 400 -9.79 -16.79 5.15
N ASN A 401 -9.40 -16.54 6.39
CA ASN A 401 -9.90 -17.28 7.54
C ASN A 401 -11.44 -17.18 7.61
N LYS A 402 -12.11 -18.33 7.70
CA LYS A 402 -13.58 -18.44 7.66
C LYS A 402 -14.29 -17.72 8.81
N ASN A 403 -13.62 -17.53 9.93
CA ASN A 403 -14.20 -16.92 11.13
C ASN A 403 -13.77 -15.45 11.29
N THR A 404 -12.51 -15.13 11.00
CA THR A 404 -11.95 -13.80 11.28
C THR A 404 -11.81 -12.92 10.05
N GLY A 405 -11.81 -13.49 8.83
CA GLY A 405 -11.54 -12.74 7.61
C GLY A 405 -10.07 -12.43 7.36
N VAL A 406 -9.16 -12.86 8.24
CA VAL A 406 -7.72 -12.63 8.11
C VAL A 406 -7.12 -13.64 7.13
N MET A 407 -6.33 -13.16 6.17
CA MET A 407 -5.59 -13.99 5.23
C MET A 407 -4.56 -14.85 5.97
N LYS A 408 -4.53 -16.15 5.65
CA LYS A 408 -3.45 -17.03 6.10
C LYS A 408 -2.17 -16.64 5.38
N ASN A 409 -1.16 -16.24 6.14
CA ASN A 409 0.22 -16.26 5.73
C ASN A 409 1.02 -17.28 6.57
N ASN A 410 2.15 -17.69 6.01
CA ASN A 410 3.20 -18.50 6.60
C ASN A 410 2.67 -19.70 7.42
N GLY A 411 2.51 -20.84 6.76
CA GLY A 411 2.27 -22.10 7.45
C GLY A 411 1.08 -22.89 6.93
N TRP A 412 0.77 -23.96 7.66
CA TRP A 412 -0.24 -24.93 7.30
C TRP A 412 -1.66 -24.48 7.66
N ILE A 413 -2.62 -24.93 6.86
CA ILE A 413 -4.02 -25.07 7.24
C ILE A 413 -4.49 -26.49 6.96
N VAL A 414 -5.63 -26.85 7.54
CA VAL A 414 -6.39 -28.02 7.15
C VAL A 414 -7.77 -27.57 6.66
N ASP A 415 -8.18 -28.04 5.48
CA ASP A 415 -9.51 -27.82 4.95
C ASP A 415 -10.01 -29.11 4.33
N ASN A 416 -11.19 -29.56 4.78
CA ASN A 416 -11.80 -30.82 4.34
C ASN A 416 -10.87 -32.05 4.42
N GLY A 417 -10.05 -32.15 5.48
CA GLY A 417 -9.12 -33.25 5.70
C GLY A 417 -7.84 -33.23 4.86
N LYS A 418 -7.68 -32.22 3.98
CA LYS A 418 -6.46 -31.96 3.23
C LYS A 418 -5.64 -30.86 3.90
N TYR A 419 -4.32 -30.96 3.83
CA TYR A 419 -3.41 -29.97 4.39
C TYR A 419 -2.81 -29.14 3.27
N TYR A 420 -2.72 -27.84 3.47
CA TYR A 420 -2.19 -26.89 2.50
C TYR A 420 -1.22 -25.95 3.18
N TYR A 421 -0.20 -25.49 2.47
CA TYR A 421 0.78 -24.55 3.01
C TYR A 421 0.74 -23.23 2.27
N PHE A 422 0.91 -22.15 3.03
CA PHE A 422 0.90 -20.78 2.54
C PHE A 422 2.24 -20.09 2.80
N SER A 423 2.76 -19.35 1.82
CA SER A 423 3.96 -18.52 1.92
C SER A 423 3.78 -17.34 2.88
N SER A 424 4.85 -16.60 3.16
CA SER A 424 4.80 -15.33 3.93
C SER A 424 3.89 -14.27 3.28
N SER A 425 3.80 -14.26 1.95
CA SER A 425 2.88 -13.41 1.17
C SER A 425 1.44 -13.93 1.14
N GLY A 426 1.17 -15.10 1.73
CA GLY A 426 -0.17 -15.71 1.80
C GLY A 426 -0.58 -16.48 0.55
N MET A 427 0.35 -16.78 -0.35
CA MET A 427 0.10 -17.60 -1.52
C MET A 427 0.15 -19.09 -1.15
N MET A 428 -0.84 -19.85 -1.62
CA MET A 428 -0.87 -21.31 -1.48
C MET A 428 0.25 -21.89 -2.35
N LEU A 429 1.11 -22.68 -1.72
CA LEU A 429 2.12 -23.44 -2.42
C LEU A 429 1.51 -24.69 -3.07
N SER A 430 2.02 -25.07 -4.24
CA SER A 430 1.61 -26.28 -4.95
C SER A 430 2.77 -26.85 -5.74
N ASN A 431 2.74 -28.17 -5.97
CA ASN A 431 3.76 -28.88 -6.74
C ASN A 431 5.20 -28.65 -6.23
N VAL A 432 5.36 -28.57 -4.91
CA VAL A 432 6.62 -28.25 -4.25
C VAL A 432 6.82 -29.11 -3.01
N THR A 433 8.07 -29.32 -2.60
CA THR A 433 8.41 -29.96 -1.33
C THR A 433 8.87 -28.92 -0.32
N ILE A 434 8.22 -28.88 0.84
CA ILE A 434 8.54 -27.93 1.91
C ILE A 434 8.86 -28.67 3.20
N ASN A 435 10.09 -28.51 3.72
CA ASN A 435 10.54 -29.22 4.94
C ASN A 435 10.31 -30.75 4.90
N GLY A 436 10.45 -31.33 3.70
CA GLY A 436 10.19 -32.74 3.42
C GLY A 436 8.73 -33.10 3.17
N TYR A 437 7.76 -32.18 3.24
CA TYR A 437 6.36 -32.46 2.91
C TYR A 437 6.07 -32.12 1.44
N ILE A 438 5.56 -33.09 0.69
CA ILE A 438 5.26 -32.96 -0.74
C ILE A 438 3.84 -32.43 -0.91
N LEU A 439 3.70 -31.31 -1.61
CA LEU A 439 2.42 -30.73 -2.02
C LEU A 439 2.15 -31.08 -3.48
N GLY A 440 0.96 -31.60 -3.77
CA GLY A 440 0.50 -31.91 -5.11
C GLY A 440 0.15 -30.67 -5.93
N LYS A 441 -0.29 -30.89 -7.17
CA LYS A 441 -0.73 -29.83 -8.09
C LYS A 441 -1.92 -29.01 -7.57
N ASP A 442 -2.76 -29.59 -6.73
CA ASP A 442 -3.87 -28.91 -6.07
C ASP A 442 -3.45 -28.22 -4.76
N GLY A 443 -2.15 -28.19 -4.43
CA GLY A 443 -1.59 -27.66 -3.19
C GLY A 443 -1.78 -28.55 -1.97
N ALA A 444 -2.46 -29.70 -2.11
CA ALA A 444 -2.70 -30.60 -1.00
C ALA A 444 -1.44 -31.40 -0.67
N TRP A 445 -1.17 -31.58 0.63
CA TRP A 445 -0.16 -32.50 1.11
C TRP A 445 -0.48 -33.94 0.71
N ILE A 446 0.48 -34.60 0.05
CA ILE A 446 0.34 -35.97 -0.46
C ILE A 446 1.36 -36.96 0.12
N GLY A 447 2.33 -36.51 0.91
CA GLY A 447 3.34 -37.39 1.50
C GLY A 447 4.54 -36.66 2.08
N ARG A 448 5.43 -37.39 2.73
CA ARG A 448 6.72 -36.89 3.23
C ARG A 448 7.85 -37.69 2.61
#